data_AF-A0A484KUK8-F1
#
_entry.id   AF-A0A484KUK8-F1
#
_cell.length_a   1.000
_cell.length_b   1.000
_cell.length_c   1.000
_cell.angle_alpha   90.00
_cell.angle_beta   90.00
_cell.angle_gamma   90.00
#
_symmetry.space_group_name_H-M   'P 1'
#
loop_
_entity.id
_entity.type
_entity.pdbx_description
1 polymer ?
#
loop_
_entity_poly.entity_id
_entity_poly.type
_entity_poly.pdbx_seq_one_letter_code
_entity_poly.pdbx_strand_id
1 'polypeptide(L)' 'MANNNNPFNLRYILENNKLSGTNFLDWEMNLRIVLNCERKLYILETDPPKTPDVDARAFELTSFKKYEDDA' A
#
# COMPACT_ATOMS: atom_id res chain seq x y z
N MET A 1 -10.04 -24.47 20.59
CA MET A 1 -10.49 -23.61 19.48
C MET A 1 -9.62 -22.37 19.51
N ALA A 2 -8.69 -22.23 18.56
CA ALA A 2 -7.81 -21.05 18.51
C ALA A 2 -8.59 -19.88 17.91
N ASN A 3 -8.66 -18.77 18.64
CA ASN A 3 -9.32 -17.54 18.24
C ASN A 3 -8.44 -16.79 17.24
N ASN A 4 -8.76 -16.89 15.95
CA ASN A 4 -8.00 -16.30 14.83
C ASN A 4 -8.24 -14.79 14.66
N ASN A 5 -8.29 -14.03 15.75
CA ASN A 5 -8.56 -12.58 15.74
C ASN A 5 -7.30 -11.72 15.87
N ASN A 6 -6.12 -12.29 15.59
CA ASN A 6 -4.93 -11.46 15.42
C ASN A 6 -4.74 -11.26 13.91
N PRO A 7 -5.12 -10.11 13.31
CA PRO A 7 -4.72 -9.82 11.95
C PRO A 7 -3.20 -9.86 11.98
N PHE A 8 -2.62 -10.89 11.37
CA PHE A 8 -1.18 -11.07 11.30
C PHE A 8 -0.60 -9.73 10.86
N ASN A 9 0.07 -9.03 11.78
CA ASN A 9 0.46 -7.64 11.53
C ASN A 9 1.66 -7.68 10.60
N LEU A 10 1.41 -7.93 9.31
CA LEU A 10 2.42 -8.09 8.27
C LEU A 10 3.29 -6.83 8.15
N ARG A 11 2.82 -5.68 8.65
CA ARG A 11 3.63 -4.46 8.76
C ARG A 11 4.88 -4.68 9.64
N TYR A 12 4.82 -5.58 10.62
CA TYR A 12 5.99 -5.94 11.43
C TYR A 12 7.13 -6.55 10.60
N ILE A 13 6.83 -7.17 9.46
CA ILE A 13 7.86 -7.68 8.53
C ILE A 13 8.69 -6.51 7.99
N LEU A 14 8.06 -5.38 7.69
CA LEU A 14 8.76 -4.18 7.22
C LEU A 14 9.56 -3.50 8.34
N GLU A 15 9.13 -3.61 9.59
CA GLU A 15 9.89 -3.09 10.72
C GLU A 15 11.16 -3.90 11.02
N ASN A 16 11.10 -5.23 10.84
CA ASN A 16 12.27 -6.11 11.03
C ASN A 16 13.21 -6.10 9.83
N ASN A 17 12.68 -5.88 8.63
CA ASN A 17 13.44 -5.92 7.39
C ASN A 17 13.42 -4.54 6.72
N LYS A 18 13.80 -3.51 7.49
CA LYS A 18 13.91 -2.14 6.99
C LYS A 18 14.87 -2.06 5.82
N LEU A 19 14.58 -1.15 4.89
CA LEU A 19 15.46 -0.92 3.75
C LEU A 19 16.86 -0.51 4.23
N SER A 20 17.84 -1.22 3.72
CA SER A 20 19.27 -1.01 3.89
C SER A 20 19.95 -1.05 2.52
N GLY A 21 21.22 -0.69 2.44
CA GLY A 21 21.95 -0.68 1.17
C GLY A 21 22.08 -2.05 0.49
N THR A 22 21.82 -3.15 1.18
CA THR A 22 22.11 -4.51 0.70
C THR A 22 20.89 -5.42 0.56
N ASN A 23 19.71 -5.02 1.03
CA ASN A 23 18.52 -5.88 1.10
C ASN A 23 17.35 -5.39 0.24
N PHE A 24 17.62 -4.62 -0.83
CA PHE A 24 16.57 -4.02 -1.66
C PHE A 24 15.54 -5.05 -2.14
N LEU A 25 15.98 -6.19 -2.68
CA LEU A 25 15.07 -7.22 -3.21
C LEU A 25 14.19 -7.85 -2.12
N ASP A 26 14.76 -8.13 -0.95
CA ASP A 26 14.02 -8.69 0.18
C ASP A 26 13.02 -7.67 0.74
N TRP A 27 13.44 -6.41 0.87
CA TRP A 27 12.58 -5.32 1.29
C TRP A 27 11.44 -5.09 0.29
N GLU A 28 11.73 -5.06 -1.01
CA GLU A 28 10.72 -4.87 -2.06
C GLU A 28 9.70 -6.02 -2.06
N MET A 29 10.16 -7.27 -1.94
CA MET A 29 9.28 -8.43 -1.85
C MET A 29 8.36 -8.35 -0.64
N ASN A 30 8.91 -8.02 0.54
CA ASN A 30 8.12 -7.85 1.76
C ASN A 30 7.10 -6.71 1.62
N LEU A 31 7.49 -5.60 0.98
CA LEU A 31 6.59 -4.47 0.71
C LEU A 31 5.44 -4.89 -0.20
N ARG A 32 5.72 -5.60 -1.30
CA ARG A 32 4.69 -6.11 -2.22
C ARG A 32 3.72 -7.07 -1.52
N ILE A 33 4.20 -7.93 -0.62
CA ILE A 33 3.35 -8.83 0.17
C ILE A 33 2.39 -8.02 1.05
N VAL A 34 2.90 -7.05 1.81
CA VAL A 34 2.08 -6.19 2.69
C VAL A 34 1.04 -5.41 1.89
N LEU A 35 1.45 -4.75 0.81
CA LEU A 35 0.55 -3.97 -0.03
C LEU A 35 -0.51 -4.85 -0.71
N ASN A 36 -0.15 -6.04 -1.17
CA ASN A 36 -1.12 -6.97 -1.76
C ASN A 36 -2.15 -7.44 -0.72
N CYS A 37 -1.71 -7.74 0.51
CA CYS A 37 -2.61 -8.09 1.61
C CYS A 37 -3.56 -6.94 1.97
N GLU A 38 -3.12 -5.69 1.86
CA GLU A 38 -3.95 -4.50 2.09
C GLU A 38 -4.77 -4.06 0.86
N ARG A 39 -4.65 -4.77 -0.28
CA ARG A 39 -5.24 -4.40 -1.59
C ARG A 39 -4.79 -3.03 -2.11
N LYS A 40 -3.54 -2.67 -1.79
CA LYS A 40 -2.86 -1.41 -2.12
C LYS A 40 -1.70 -1.58 -3.10
N LEU A 41 -1.52 -2.76 -3.70
CA LEU A 41 -0.41 -3.01 -4.63
C LEU A 41 -0.35 -2.01 -5.80
N TYR A 42 -1.51 -1.50 -6.21
CA TYR A 42 -1.63 -0.48 -7.26
C TYR A 42 -0.74 0.76 -7.02
N ILE A 43 -0.42 1.11 -5.76
CA ILE A 43 0.45 2.24 -5.41
C ILE A 43 1.85 2.10 -6.04
N LEU A 44 2.33 0.87 -6.26
CA LEU A 44 3.63 0.62 -6.92
C LEU A 44 3.52 0.46 -8.44
N GLU A 45 2.34 0.13 -8.95
CA GLU A 45 2.13 -0.26 -10.35
C GLU A 45 1.53 0.86 -11.21
N THR A 46 0.91 1.85 -10.56
CA THR A 46 0.24 2.96 -11.23
C THR A 46 0.82 4.29 -10.79
N ASP A 47 0.91 5.24 -11.72
CA ASP A 47 1.23 6.61 -11.37
C ASP A 47 0.19 7.17 -10.38
N PRO A 48 0.61 8.03 -9.43
CA PRO A 48 -0.33 8.73 -8.57
C PRO A 48 -1.42 9.43 -9.39
N PRO A 49 -2.69 9.36 -8.97
CA PRO A 49 -3.76 10.06 -9.66
C PRO A 49 -3.46 11.57 -9.67
N LYS A 50 -3.72 12.21 -10.80
CA LYS A 50 -3.59 13.67 -10.92
C LYS A 50 -4.57 14.33 -9.95
N THR A 51 -4.15 15.45 -9.35
CA THR A 51 -5.05 16.28 -8.54
C THR A 51 -6.29 16.65 -9.38
N PRO A 52 -7.50 16.33 -8.91
CA PRO A 52 -8.72 16.63 -9.64
C PRO A 52 -8.89 18.15 -9.82
N ASP A 53 -9.32 18.56 -11.01
CA ASP A 53 -9.76 19.94 -11.26
C ASP A 53 -11.11 20.22 -10.59
N VAL A 54 -11.52 21.48 -10.49
CA VAL A 54 -12.81 21.90 -9.93
C VAL A 54 -14.00 21.23 -10.64
N ASP A 55 -13.84 20.96 -11.94
CA ASP A 55 -14.85 20.31 -12.79
C ASP A 55 -14.63 18.80 -12.97
N ALA A 56 -13.75 18.18 -12.16
CA ALA A 56 -13.42 16.78 -12.27
C ALA A 56 -14.63 15.85 -12.07
N ARG A 57 -14.61 14.72 -12.76
CA ARG A 57 -15.69 13.73 -12.66
C ARG A 57 -15.66 13.06 -11.29
N ALA A 58 -16.83 12.61 -10.83
CA ALA A 58 -16.97 11.93 -9.54
C ALA A 58 -15.99 10.75 -9.38
N PHE A 59 -15.76 9.96 -10.45
CA PHE A 59 -14.80 8.85 -10.42
C PHE A 59 -13.37 9.31 -10.16
N GLU A 60 -12.91 10.40 -10.79
CA GLU A 60 -11.57 10.96 -10.61
C GLU A 60 -11.37 11.44 -9.17
N LEU A 61 -12.38 12.13 -8.61
CA LEU A 61 -12.38 12.55 -7.21
C LEU A 61 -12.35 11.36 -6.25
N THR A 62 -13.09 10.28 -6.52
CA THR A 62 -13.08 9.08 -5.67
C THR A 62 -11.75 8.33 -5.72
N SER A 63 -11.13 8.22 -6.89
CA SER A 63 -9.81 7.61 -7.04
C SER A 63 -8.73 8.43 -6.33
N PHE A 64 -8.77 9.76 -6.44
CA PHE A 64 -7.84 10.64 -5.75
C PHE A 64 -7.98 10.57 -4.23
N LYS A 65 -9.21 10.65 -3.70
CA LYS A 65 -9.46 10.51 -2.26
C LYS A 65 -9.01 9.16 -1.71
N LYS A 66 -9.31 8.08 -2.43
CA LYS A 66 -8.84 6.75 -2.03
C LYS A 66 -7.31 6.69 -1.97
N TYR A 67 -6.63 7.29 -2.94
CA TYR A 67 -5.18 7.36 -2.95
C TYR A 67 -4.64 8.19 -1.76
N GLU A 68 -5.25 9.32 -1.42
CA GLU A 68 -4.88 10.12 -0.24
C GLU A 68 -5.11 9.37 1.09
N ASP A 69 -6.23 8.65 1.22
CA ASP A 69 -6.53 7.83 2.41
C ASP A 69 -5.55 6.64 2.55
N ASP A 70 -5.04 6.16 1.41
CA ASP A 70 -4.17 4.98 1.36
C ASP A 70 -2.67 5.30 1.49
N ALA A 71 -2.27 6.57 1.30
CA ALA A 71 -0.90 7.10 1.38
C ALA A 71 -0.47 7.45 2.81
#